data_AF-A0A496ZWW6-F1
#
_entry.id   AF-A0A496ZWW6-F1
#
_cell.length_a   1.000
_cell.length_b   1.000
_cell.length_c   1.000
_cell.angle_alpha   90.00
_cell.angle_beta   90.00
_cell.angle_gamma   90.00
#
_symmetry.space_group_name_H-M   'P 1'
#
loop_
_entity.id
_entity.type
_entity.pdbx_description
1 polymer ?
#
loop_
_entity_poly.entity_id
_entity_poly.type
_entity_poly.pdbx_seq_one_letter_code
_entity_poly.pdbx_strand_id
1 'polypeptide(L)'
;MQYSIWMNSKNRYRDDWKKDFTKLQKAGISNVFLSGSIEEIENALKFSDEFNHKIHTWIFTMICNDEEIIKHHPDWFTVNGLGERSCYKPQYVGYYKWLCPTHPEVQEYLQKRVEKLCEISELAGVHLDYIRYCDVILPKALQPNYNLVQTREEPQFDYCYCQHCRTAFKKQNSIDPVDLVNPSE
;
A
#
# COMPACT_ATOMS: atom_id res chain seq x y z
N MET A 1 5.91 -23.21 17.88
CA MET A 1 4.94 -22.51 17.01
C MET A 1 5.20 -21.02 17.17
N GLN A 2 5.42 -20.29 16.07
CA GLN A 2 5.67 -18.84 16.11
C GLN A 2 4.39 -18.12 15.73
N TYR A 3 3.95 -17.16 16.54
CA TYR A 3 2.77 -16.34 16.29
C TYR A 3 3.19 -14.91 15.94
N SER A 4 2.39 -14.26 15.09
CA SER A 4 2.64 -12.92 14.56
C SER A 4 1.43 -12.01 14.79
N ILE A 5 1.67 -10.70 14.90
CA ILE A 5 0.60 -9.70 15.02
C ILE A 5 0.91 -8.47 14.16
N TRP A 6 -0.14 -7.89 13.57
CA TRP A 6 -0.08 -6.61 12.86
C TRP A 6 -0.36 -5.46 13.83
N MET A 7 0.51 -4.45 13.81
CA MET A 7 0.42 -3.29 14.69
C MET A 7 0.81 -2.01 13.94
N ASN A 8 0.37 -0.88 14.49
CA ASN A 8 0.88 0.45 14.13
C ASN A 8 1.72 0.99 15.28
N SER A 9 2.80 1.69 14.95
CA SER A 9 3.74 2.36 15.86
C SER A 9 3.05 3.34 16.79
N LYS A 10 2.13 4.17 16.28
CA LYS A 10 1.33 5.16 17.03
C LYS A 10 2.18 6.09 17.92
N ASN A 11 3.37 6.52 17.50
CA ASN A 11 4.28 7.36 18.31
C ASN A 11 4.53 6.85 19.74
N ARG A 12 4.70 5.53 19.90
CA ARG A 12 5.01 4.91 21.20
C ARG A 12 6.42 5.24 21.67
N TYR A 13 6.57 5.32 22.99
CA TYR A 13 7.88 5.46 23.64
C TYR A 13 8.22 4.22 24.47
N ARG A 14 9.35 4.26 25.17
CA ARG A 14 9.93 3.12 25.90
C ARG A 14 8.91 2.37 26.76
N ASP A 15 8.18 3.06 27.63
CA ASP A 15 7.29 2.40 28.58
C ASP A 15 6.06 1.79 27.89
N ASP A 16 5.59 2.39 26.79
CA ASP A 16 4.54 1.81 25.95
C ASP A 16 5.03 0.53 25.27
N TRP A 17 6.24 0.54 24.72
CA TRP A 17 6.84 -0.64 24.10
C TRP A 17 7.04 -1.75 25.10
N LYS A 18 7.60 -1.46 26.27
CA LYS A 18 7.77 -2.46 27.34
C LYS A 18 6.44 -3.11 27.72
N LYS A 19 5.39 -2.30 27.91
CA LYS A 19 4.06 -2.79 28.26
C LYS A 19 3.49 -3.71 27.17
N ASP A 20 3.55 -3.27 25.92
CA ASP A 20 3.00 -4.03 24.80
C ASP A 20 3.80 -5.31 24.53
N PHE A 21 5.12 -5.23 24.48
CA PHE A 21 5.99 -6.37 24.28
C PHE A 21 5.89 -7.40 25.42
N THR A 22 5.74 -6.96 26.67
CA THR A 22 5.43 -7.88 27.78
C THR A 22 4.10 -8.61 27.55
N LYS A 23 3.07 -7.91 27.07
CA LYS A 23 1.76 -8.51 26.79
C LYS A 23 1.84 -9.52 25.65
N LEU A 24 2.54 -9.18 24.56
CA LEU A 24 2.74 -10.07 23.42
C LEU A 24 3.54 -11.31 23.80
N GLN A 25 4.60 -11.14 24.57
CA GLN A 25 5.43 -12.25 25.06
C GLN A 25 4.60 -13.23 25.91
N LYS A 26 3.77 -12.71 26.84
CA LYS A 26 2.84 -13.53 27.64
C LYS A 26 1.80 -14.28 26.79
N ALA A 27 1.45 -13.74 25.63
CA ALA A 27 0.54 -14.37 24.67
C ALA A 27 1.26 -15.36 23.73
N GLY A 28 2.58 -15.53 23.84
CA GLY A 28 3.38 -16.39 22.97
C GLY A 28 3.60 -15.82 21.56
N ILE A 29 3.33 -14.53 21.35
CA ILE A 29 3.58 -13.82 20.08
C ILE A 29 5.04 -13.38 20.07
N SER A 30 5.76 -13.66 19.00
CA SER A 30 7.20 -13.38 18.87
C SER A 30 7.56 -12.55 17.64
N ASN A 31 6.62 -12.37 16.70
CA ASN A 31 6.82 -11.54 15.52
C ASN A 31 5.82 -10.38 15.53
N VAL A 32 6.32 -9.16 15.31
CA VAL A 32 5.51 -7.96 15.25
C VAL A 32 5.67 -7.33 13.88
N PHE A 33 4.58 -7.30 13.11
CA PHE A 33 4.51 -6.62 11.82
C PHE A 33 4.07 -5.19 12.06
N LEU A 34 5.02 -4.27 12.04
CA LEU A 34 4.86 -2.89 12.46
C LEU A 34 4.80 -1.94 11.25
N SER A 35 3.76 -1.12 11.19
CA SER A 35 3.70 0.03 10.27
C SER A 35 3.99 1.31 11.05
N GLY A 36 4.81 2.18 10.45
CA GLY A 36 5.25 3.45 11.03
C GLY A 36 6.30 4.14 10.17
N SER A 37 6.75 5.32 10.58
CA SER A 37 7.94 5.95 10.01
C SER A 37 9.21 5.14 10.33
N ILE A 38 10.31 5.39 9.61
CA ILE A 38 11.60 4.76 9.92
C ILE A 38 12.02 5.04 11.37
N GLU A 39 11.87 6.29 11.83
CA GLU A 39 12.20 6.67 13.22
C GLU A 39 11.37 5.89 14.25
N GLU A 40 10.07 5.69 13.99
CA GLU A 40 9.20 4.91 14.86
C GLU A 40 9.58 3.42 14.88
N ILE A 41 9.98 2.87 13.73
CA ILE A 41 10.45 1.48 13.61
C ILE A 41 11.76 1.29 14.38
N GLU A 42 12.72 2.17 14.18
CA GLU A 42 14.00 2.18 14.93
C GLU A 42 13.76 2.36 16.43
N ASN A 43 12.78 3.16 16.83
CA ASN A 43 12.39 3.29 18.23
C ASN A 43 11.90 1.96 18.83
N ALA A 44 11.06 1.22 18.11
CA ALA A 44 10.58 -0.09 18.55
C ALA A 44 11.72 -1.11 18.63
N LEU A 45 12.63 -1.10 17.65
CA LEU A 45 13.78 -2.01 17.58
C LEU A 45 14.67 -1.91 18.81
N LYS A 46 14.94 -0.69 19.32
CA LYS A 46 15.74 -0.43 20.54
C LYS A 46 15.28 -1.22 21.78
N PHE A 47 14.02 -1.60 21.85
CA PHE A 47 13.45 -2.31 23.00
C PHE A 47 13.00 -3.74 22.68
N SER A 48 12.92 -4.11 21.40
CA SER A 48 12.34 -5.39 20.97
C SER A 48 13.14 -6.61 21.43
N ASP A 49 14.47 -6.51 21.42
CA ASP A 49 15.39 -7.57 21.84
C ASP A 49 15.26 -7.91 23.33
N GLU A 50 15.00 -6.91 24.20
CA GLU A 50 14.76 -7.13 25.65
C GLU A 50 13.61 -8.13 25.90
N PHE A 51 12.70 -8.28 24.93
CA PHE A 51 11.51 -9.12 25.03
C PHE A 51 11.48 -10.28 24.02
N ASN A 52 12.58 -10.50 23.27
CA ASN A 52 12.70 -11.54 22.24
C ASN A 52 11.63 -11.42 21.13
N HIS A 53 11.30 -10.19 20.72
CA HIS A 53 10.42 -9.93 19.58
C HIS A 53 11.21 -9.61 18.33
N LYS A 54 10.82 -10.24 17.23
CA LYS A 54 11.30 -9.92 15.88
C LYS A 54 10.40 -8.88 15.25
N ILE A 55 10.94 -7.72 14.96
CA ILE A 55 10.20 -6.67 14.26
C ILE A 55 10.34 -6.88 12.76
N HIS A 56 9.21 -6.97 12.07
CA HIS A 56 9.16 -6.82 10.61
C HIS A 56 8.42 -5.54 10.33
N THR A 57 8.84 -4.78 9.33
CA THR A 57 8.05 -3.62 8.89
C THR A 57 7.05 -4.03 7.82
N TRP A 58 5.88 -3.40 7.81
CA TRP A 58 4.96 -3.51 6.67
C TRP A 58 4.58 -2.13 6.15
N ILE A 59 4.43 -2.03 4.83
CA ILE A 59 4.16 -0.76 4.16
C ILE A 59 3.00 -0.87 3.19
N PHE A 60 2.25 0.23 3.04
CA PHE A 60 1.45 0.43 1.84
C PHE A 60 2.39 0.68 0.66
N THR A 61 2.54 -0.29 -0.23
CA THR A 61 3.52 -0.22 -1.32
C THR A 61 3.07 0.73 -2.41
N MET A 62 1.88 0.53 -2.98
CA MET A 62 1.42 1.31 -4.13
C MET A 62 0.67 2.60 -3.75
N ILE A 63 0.26 2.76 -2.50
CA ILE A 63 -0.44 3.98 -2.05
C ILE A 63 0.57 5.06 -1.66
N CYS A 64 0.41 6.27 -2.20
CA CYS A 64 1.25 7.42 -1.92
C CYS A 64 0.43 8.66 -1.56
N ASN A 65 0.59 9.12 -0.31
CA ASN A 65 -0.07 10.34 0.18
C ASN A 65 0.91 11.51 0.40
N ASP A 66 2.14 11.37 -0.07
CA ASP A 66 3.15 12.44 -0.03
C ASP A 66 2.72 13.62 -0.92
N GLU A 67 2.52 14.78 -0.30
CA GLU A 67 2.04 15.98 -0.97
C GLU A 67 3.02 16.49 -2.03
N GLU A 68 4.32 16.35 -1.81
CA GLU A 68 5.34 16.80 -2.76
C GLU A 68 5.37 15.91 -4.01
N ILE A 69 5.17 14.60 -3.83
CA ILE A 69 5.02 13.68 -4.97
C ILE A 69 3.73 13.96 -5.73
N ILE A 70 2.60 14.19 -5.03
CA ILE A 70 1.33 14.51 -5.69
C ILE A 70 1.43 15.81 -6.49
N LYS A 71 2.13 16.81 -5.94
CA LYS A 71 2.31 18.13 -6.56
C LYS A 71 3.21 18.09 -7.78
N HIS A 72 4.34 17.39 -7.71
CA HIS A 72 5.36 17.40 -8.76
C HIS A 72 5.22 16.26 -9.77
N HIS A 73 4.58 15.15 -9.38
CA HIS A 73 4.42 13.95 -10.18
C HIS A 73 2.98 13.41 -10.19
N PRO A 74 1.96 14.23 -10.49
CA PRO A 74 0.58 13.74 -10.57
C PRO A 74 0.38 12.72 -11.70
N ASP A 75 1.26 12.70 -12.69
CA ASP A 75 1.28 11.73 -13.78
C ASP A 75 1.67 10.31 -13.32
N TRP A 76 2.31 10.15 -12.16
CA TRP A 76 2.64 8.84 -11.59
C TRP A 76 1.44 8.07 -11.08
N PHE A 77 0.29 8.73 -10.90
CA PHE A 77 -0.89 8.13 -10.29
C PHE A 77 -1.80 7.46 -11.31
N THR A 78 -2.49 6.41 -10.86
CA THR A 78 -3.42 5.66 -11.69
C THR A 78 -4.58 6.53 -12.17
N VAL A 79 -5.06 6.26 -13.39
CA VAL A 79 -6.21 6.93 -14.01
C VAL A 79 -7.33 5.91 -14.19
N ASN A 80 -8.56 6.24 -13.81
CA ASN A 80 -9.70 5.32 -13.97
C ASN A 80 -10.29 5.35 -15.39
N GLY A 81 -11.25 4.49 -15.68
CA GLY A 81 -11.98 4.45 -16.96
C GLY A 81 -12.73 5.76 -17.30
N LEU A 82 -12.94 6.65 -16.33
CA LEU A 82 -13.49 7.99 -16.55
C LEU A 82 -12.41 9.06 -16.86
N GLY A 83 -11.13 8.69 -16.87
CA GLY A 83 -10.02 9.62 -17.08
C GLY A 83 -9.58 10.37 -15.81
N GLU A 84 -10.01 9.93 -14.62
CA GLU A 84 -9.75 10.60 -13.35
C GLU A 84 -8.56 10.00 -12.61
N ARG A 85 -7.64 10.85 -12.15
CA ARG A 85 -6.46 10.44 -11.38
C ARG A 85 -6.81 10.12 -9.92
N SER A 86 -6.29 9.02 -9.41
CA SER A 86 -6.51 8.60 -8.01
C SER A 86 -5.97 9.58 -6.97
N CYS A 87 -4.94 10.40 -7.29
CA CYS A 87 -4.44 11.43 -6.38
C CYS A 87 -5.42 12.61 -6.17
N TYR A 88 -6.33 12.85 -7.12
CA TYR A 88 -7.33 13.93 -7.06
C TYR A 88 -8.74 13.43 -6.79
N LYS A 89 -9.09 12.25 -7.29
CA LYS A 89 -10.38 11.58 -7.10
C LYS A 89 -10.15 10.14 -6.64
N PRO A 90 -9.68 9.94 -5.38
CA PRO A 90 -9.48 8.60 -4.83
C PRO A 90 -10.84 7.90 -4.64
N GLN A 91 -10.89 6.60 -4.94
CA GLN A 91 -12.09 5.80 -4.74
C GLN A 91 -12.17 5.22 -3.33
N TYR A 92 -13.39 5.02 -2.83
CA TYR A 92 -13.73 4.46 -1.51
C TYR A 92 -13.28 5.33 -0.31
N VAL A 93 -11.98 5.60 -0.18
CA VAL A 93 -11.38 6.35 0.94
C VAL A 93 -10.36 7.36 0.44
N GLY A 94 -10.25 8.51 1.13
CA GLY A 94 -9.42 9.63 0.67
C GLY A 94 -7.93 9.36 0.53
N TYR A 95 -7.42 8.29 1.15
CA TYR A 95 -6.00 7.92 1.08
C TYR A 95 -5.67 6.94 -0.05
N TYR A 96 -6.66 6.45 -0.83
CA TYR A 96 -6.47 5.55 -1.98
C TYR A 96 -5.93 6.28 -3.20
N LYS A 97 -4.74 6.87 -3.03
CA LYS A 97 -3.97 7.55 -4.07
C LYS A 97 -2.90 6.57 -4.56
N TRP A 98 -3.21 5.84 -5.61
CA TRP A 98 -2.42 4.72 -6.09
C TRP A 98 -1.41 5.17 -7.16
N LEU A 99 -0.15 4.80 -6.98
CA LEU A 99 0.89 4.92 -7.99
C LEU A 99 0.70 3.87 -9.09
N CYS A 100 1.20 4.17 -10.27
CA CYS A 100 1.15 3.29 -11.44
C CYS A 100 2.55 2.68 -11.69
N PRO A 101 2.74 1.37 -11.48
CA PRO A 101 4.05 0.72 -11.59
C PRO A 101 4.49 0.53 -13.04
N THR A 102 3.69 0.92 -14.05
CA THR A 102 4.17 0.93 -15.44
C THR A 102 5.06 2.12 -15.75
N HIS A 103 5.12 3.13 -14.86
CA HIS A 103 6.06 4.24 -14.95
C HIS A 103 7.43 3.79 -14.40
N PRO A 104 8.53 3.84 -15.18
CA PRO A 104 9.86 3.47 -14.70
C PRO A 104 10.30 4.25 -13.45
N GLU A 105 9.95 5.55 -13.38
CA GLU A 105 10.29 6.41 -12.25
C GLU A 105 9.55 6.00 -10.96
N VAL A 106 8.32 5.49 -11.09
CA VAL A 106 7.59 4.89 -9.96
C VAL A 106 8.27 3.62 -9.49
N GLN A 107 8.74 2.77 -10.41
CA GLN A 107 9.47 1.55 -10.03
C GLN A 107 10.76 1.90 -9.27
N GLU A 108 11.51 2.90 -9.72
CA GLU A 108 12.72 3.38 -9.05
C GLU A 108 12.40 3.97 -7.68
N TYR A 109 11.35 4.79 -7.57
CA TYR A 109 10.88 5.34 -6.30
C TYR A 109 10.53 4.25 -5.28
N LEU A 110 9.78 3.24 -5.70
CA LEU A 110 9.38 2.12 -4.84
C LEU A 110 10.58 1.27 -4.42
N GLN A 111 11.52 1.01 -5.33
CA GLN A 111 12.77 0.30 -5.02
C GLN A 111 13.58 1.05 -3.96
N LYS A 112 13.86 2.34 -4.15
CA LYS A 112 14.59 3.17 -3.19
C LYS A 112 13.93 3.20 -1.81
N ARG A 113 12.59 3.19 -1.77
CA ARG A 113 11.84 3.16 -0.50
C ARG A 113 12.06 1.84 0.24
N VAL A 114 12.05 0.71 -0.47
CA VAL A 114 12.31 -0.61 0.13
C VAL A 114 13.78 -0.77 0.49
N GLU A 115 14.71 -0.30 -0.35
CA GLU A 115 16.16 -0.30 -0.08
C GLU A 115 16.48 0.37 1.25
N LYS A 116 15.94 1.57 1.51
CA LYS A 116 16.10 2.28 2.80
C LYS A 116 15.61 1.47 4.01
N LEU A 117 14.58 0.65 3.85
CA LEU A 117 14.11 -0.22 4.93
C LEU A 117 15.05 -1.42 5.11
N CYS A 118 15.58 -1.97 4.01
CA CYS A 118 16.56 -3.05 4.03
C CYS A 118 17.91 -2.64 4.62
N GLU A 119 18.24 -1.34 4.66
CA GLU A 119 19.43 -0.81 5.35
C GLU A 119 19.34 -0.97 6.88
N ILE A 120 18.13 -1.17 7.45
CA ILE A 120 17.92 -1.39 8.88
C ILE A 120 18.17 -2.87 9.20
N SER A 121 19.40 -3.19 9.60
CA SER A 121 19.88 -4.57 9.79
C SER A 121 19.12 -5.39 10.84
N GLU A 122 18.49 -4.71 11.80
CA GLU A 122 17.76 -5.31 12.91
C GLU A 122 16.33 -5.72 12.53
N LEU A 123 15.83 -5.31 11.36
CA LEU A 123 14.55 -5.79 10.85
C LEU A 123 14.64 -7.26 10.45
N ALA A 124 13.69 -8.05 10.95
CA ALA A 124 13.55 -9.45 10.56
C ALA A 124 12.89 -9.64 9.18
N GLY A 125 12.30 -8.58 8.61
CA GLY A 125 11.69 -8.61 7.28
C GLY A 125 10.98 -7.31 6.91
N VAL A 126 10.73 -7.16 5.60
CA VAL A 126 9.93 -6.09 4.99
C VAL A 126 8.76 -6.73 4.27
N HIS A 127 7.53 -6.35 4.65
CA HIS A 127 6.29 -6.87 4.08
C HIS A 127 5.64 -5.81 3.20
N LEU A 128 5.39 -6.17 1.95
CA LEU A 128 4.77 -5.30 0.96
C LEU A 128 3.26 -5.58 0.95
N ASP A 129 2.47 -4.66 1.49
CA ASP A 129 1.02 -4.74 1.40
C ASP A 129 0.53 -3.76 0.32
N TYR A 130 -0.70 -3.98 -0.18
CA TYR A 130 -1.30 -3.15 -1.23
C TYR A 130 -0.42 -3.13 -2.50
N ILE A 131 0.15 -4.30 -2.87
CA ILE A 131 0.83 -4.54 -4.15
C ILE A 131 -0.17 -4.81 -5.29
N ARG A 132 -1.22 -3.99 -5.37
CA ARG A 132 -2.33 -4.12 -6.31
C ARG A 132 -2.90 -2.74 -6.64
N TYR A 133 -3.98 -2.68 -7.41
CA TYR A 133 -4.79 -1.47 -7.55
C TYR A 133 -6.03 -1.52 -6.66
N CYS A 134 -6.78 -0.43 -6.68
CA CYS A 134 -8.11 -0.35 -6.13
C CYS A 134 -8.99 -1.51 -6.64
N ASP A 135 -9.77 -2.13 -5.75
CA ASP A 135 -10.67 -3.21 -6.17
C ASP A 135 -11.73 -2.65 -7.13
N VAL A 136 -11.84 -3.22 -8.33
CA VAL A 136 -12.86 -2.83 -9.32
C VAL A 136 -14.27 -3.15 -8.82
N ILE A 137 -14.42 -4.32 -8.17
CA ILE A 137 -15.59 -4.71 -7.41
C ILE A 137 -15.16 -4.94 -5.96
N LEU A 138 -15.63 -4.07 -5.08
CA LEU A 138 -15.38 -4.19 -3.66
C LEU A 138 -16.10 -5.42 -3.08
N PRO A 139 -15.48 -6.16 -2.13
CA PRO A 139 -16.14 -7.28 -1.47
C PRO A 139 -17.53 -6.92 -0.95
N LYS A 140 -18.52 -7.80 -1.20
CA LYS A 140 -19.94 -7.55 -0.89
C LYS A 140 -20.19 -7.11 0.57
N ALA A 141 -19.41 -7.64 1.51
CA ALA A 141 -19.49 -7.28 2.92
C ALA A 141 -19.01 -5.85 3.24
N LEU A 142 -18.17 -5.27 2.36
CA LEU A 142 -17.62 -3.93 2.53
C LEU A 142 -18.42 -2.85 1.79
N GLN A 143 -19.15 -3.19 0.73
CA GLN A 143 -19.92 -2.24 -0.07
C GLN A 143 -20.87 -1.33 0.75
N PRO A 144 -21.59 -1.81 1.79
CA PRO A 144 -22.44 -0.96 2.60
C PRO A 144 -21.68 0.17 3.33
N ASN A 145 -20.40 -0.03 3.67
CA ASN A 145 -19.58 1.00 4.32
C ASN A 145 -19.32 2.21 3.43
N TYR A 146 -19.52 2.05 2.11
CA TYR A 146 -19.30 3.08 1.10
C TYR A 146 -20.60 3.47 0.38
N ASN A 147 -21.76 2.99 0.86
CA ASN A 147 -23.07 3.16 0.22
C ASN A 147 -23.11 2.67 -1.23
N LEU A 148 -22.45 1.55 -1.51
CA LEU A 148 -22.37 0.96 -2.85
C LEU A 148 -23.24 -0.30 -2.98
N VAL A 149 -23.68 -0.55 -4.22
CA VAL A 149 -24.27 -1.82 -4.66
C VAL A 149 -23.73 -2.11 -6.06
N GLN A 150 -22.55 -2.72 -6.12
CA GLN A 150 -21.88 -3.03 -7.38
C GLN A 150 -22.38 -4.36 -7.92
N THR A 151 -22.89 -4.34 -9.15
CA THR A 151 -23.37 -5.53 -9.88
C THR A 151 -22.57 -5.82 -11.15
N ARG A 152 -21.67 -4.91 -11.50
CA ARG A 152 -20.75 -4.96 -12.63
C ARG A 152 -19.53 -4.11 -12.32
N GLU A 153 -18.50 -4.22 -13.14
CA GLU A 153 -17.39 -3.28 -13.12
C GLU A 153 -17.87 -1.90 -13.56
N GLU A 154 -17.49 -0.86 -12.80
CA GLU A 154 -17.84 0.53 -13.11
C GLU A 154 -16.56 1.30 -13.41
N PRO A 155 -16.58 2.20 -14.41
CA PRO A 155 -15.39 2.86 -14.89
C PRO A 155 -14.71 3.73 -13.83
N GLN A 156 -15.41 4.20 -12.78
CA GLN A 156 -14.76 4.94 -11.71
C GLN A 156 -13.82 4.09 -10.84
N PHE A 157 -14.04 2.76 -10.77
CA PHE A 157 -13.25 1.81 -9.97
C PHE A 157 -12.27 0.99 -10.81
N ASP A 158 -12.40 1.03 -12.13
CA ASP A 158 -11.55 0.29 -13.06
C ASP A 158 -10.29 1.10 -13.40
N TYR A 159 -9.12 0.53 -13.08
CA TYR A 159 -7.80 1.12 -13.24
C TYR A 159 -6.84 0.10 -13.88
N CYS A 160 -5.86 0.48 -14.69
CA CYS A 160 -5.37 1.84 -14.93
C CYS A 160 -5.41 2.19 -16.43
N TYR A 161 -5.95 3.38 -16.74
CA TYR A 161 -6.10 3.96 -18.07
C TYR A 161 -5.13 5.13 -18.31
N CYS A 162 -4.02 5.22 -17.57
CA CYS A 162 -3.00 6.24 -17.84
C CYS A 162 -2.33 5.98 -19.20
N GLN A 163 -1.70 7.01 -19.77
CA GLN A 163 -1.10 6.91 -21.11
C GLN A 163 -0.05 5.79 -21.21
N HIS A 164 0.72 5.55 -20.15
CA HIS A 164 1.69 4.44 -20.10
C HIS A 164 0.99 3.09 -20.20
N CYS A 165 -0.03 2.84 -19.37
CA CYS A 165 -0.79 1.59 -19.40
C CYS A 165 -1.46 1.37 -20.76
N ARG A 166 -2.15 2.39 -21.29
CA ARG A 166 -2.84 2.30 -22.60
C ARG A 166 -1.87 2.02 -23.73
N THR A 167 -0.72 2.70 -23.76
CA THR A 167 0.31 2.48 -24.79
C THR A 167 0.92 1.09 -24.69
N ALA A 168 1.23 0.62 -23.47
CA ALA A 168 1.75 -0.72 -23.25
C ALA A 168 0.74 -1.80 -23.67
N PHE A 169 -0.53 -1.64 -23.29
CA PHE A 169 -1.61 -2.54 -23.69
C PHE A 169 -1.80 -2.56 -25.21
N LYS A 170 -1.88 -1.39 -25.85
CA LYS A 170 -2.03 -1.29 -27.31
C LYS A 170 -0.86 -1.88 -28.06
N LYS A 171 0.35 -1.77 -27.54
CA LYS A 171 1.53 -2.42 -28.14
C LYS A 171 1.43 -3.95 -28.08
N GLN A 172 0.82 -4.50 -27.04
CA GLN A 172 0.66 -5.95 -26.86
C GLN A 172 -0.54 -6.51 -27.63
N ASN A 173 -1.65 -5.76 -27.68
CA ASN A 173 -2.95 -6.25 -28.16
C ASN A 173 -3.42 -5.58 -29.46
N SER A 174 -2.67 -4.62 -30.01
CA SER A 174 -3.02 -3.84 -31.20
C SER A 174 -4.31 -3.01 -31.11
N ILE A 175 -4.88 -2.85 -29.92
CA ILE A 175 -6.09 -2.08 -29.64
C ILE A 175 -5.91 -1.25 -28.36
N ASP A 176 -6.48 -0.05 -28.32
CA ASP A 176 -6.50 0.75 -27.10
C ASP A 176 -7.61 0.22 -26.17
N PRO A 177 -7.37 0.03 -24.85
CA PRO A 177 -8.41 -0.50 -23.97
C PRO A 177 -9.67 0.39 -23.90
N VAL A 178 -9.58 1.69 -24.21
CA VAL A 178 -10.76 2.57 -24.25
C VAL A 178 -11.64 2.34 -25.49
N ASP A 179 -11.11 1.67 -26.51
CA ASP A 179 -11.85 1.35 -27.73
C ASP A 179 -12.61 0.01 -27.60
N LEU A 180 -12.45 -0.70 -26.47
CA LEU A 180 -13.16 -1.95 -26.18
C LEU A 180 -14.61 -1.66 -25.80
N VAL A 181 -15.53 -2.47 -26.35
CA VAL A 181 -16.96 -2.39 -26.01
C VAL A 181 -17.20 -2.77 -24.55
N ASN A 182 -16.44 -3.76 -24.07
CA ASN A 182 -16.38 -4.14 -22.66
C ASN A 182 -14.91 -4.40 -22.30
N PRO A 183 -14.24 -3.53 -21.52
CA PRO A 183 -12.85 -3.75 -21.11
C PRO A 183 -12.64 -4.99 -20.22
N SER A 184 -13.72 -5.55 -19.68
CA SER A 184 -13.71 -6.73 -18.80
C SER A 184 -13.88 -8.07 -19.54
N GLU A 185 -14.09 -8.06 -20.86
CA GLU A 185 -14.27 -9.25 -21.72
C GLU A 185 -13.13 -9.41 -22.74
#